data_AF-A0AB32TLF6-F1
#
_entry.id   AF-A0AB32TLF6-F1
#
_cell.length_a   1.000
_cell.length_b   1.000
_cell.length_c   1.000
_cell.angle_alpha   90.00
_cell.angle_beta   90.00
_cell.angle_gamma   90.00
#
_symmetry.space_group_name_H-M   'P 1'
#
loop_
_entity.id
_entity.type
_entity.pdbx_description
1 polymer ?
#
loop_
_entity_poly.entity_id
_entity_poly.type
_entity_poly.pdbx_seq_one_letter_code
_entity_poly.pdbx_strand_id
1 'polypeptide(L)'
;MTGRHSGAAARIREVAPEMQWTHCSIHREALAVKKMPDDLKSVLDSAVNFIKARPMNARLFHVLCEEMGSEHVQLLLHTEVRWLSRGKVLSRLFELHKEVQMFLQDTNFLLSDIFEDTVWLSQQAYLSDIFSRLNMLNLRLQRLSINVFDVQDKINALLKKLELFEIKVKTGDVSAFPALESFLSDNELTLDDGVKKNIAAHLVSLREQFSDYFPVTHIAKASSWIRNPFSIDTPQMAFANLTLGEQESLIELSCNETLKAAFRKQTLLDFWIKQHNEYPVLSDKAIRILLPFATTYLCEKGFSSLVVIKTKYRSKVDAEPNLRLKLTSIDPDITGLCLQRHAHPSH
;
A
#
# COMPACT_ATOMS: atom_id res chain seq x y z
N MET A 1 11.81 -7.72 14.75
CA MET A 1 12.59 -6.45 14.64
C MET A 1 12.40 -5.51 15.84
N THR A 2 11.26 -5.53 16.54
CA THR A 2 10.84 -4.48 17.50
C THR A 2 10.88 -4.88 18.98
N GLY A 3 11.50 -6.01 19.32
CA GLY A 3 11.54 -6.49 20.71
C GLY A 3 12.18 -5.45 21.64
N ARG A 4 11.51 -5.13 22.75
CA ARG A 4 11.92 -4.10 23.73
C ARG A 4 13.33 -4.30 24.29
N HIS A 5 13.76 -5.56 24.44
CA HIS A 5 15.05 -5.92 25.06
C HIS A 5 16.03 -6.61 24.11
N SER A 6 15.57 -7.06 22.93
CA SER A 6 16.38 -7.90 22.04
C SER A 6 16.15 -7.64 20.55
N GLY A 7 15.32 -6.65 20.20
CA GLY A 7 15.07 -6.26 18.83
C GLY A 7 16.18 -5.39 18.24
N ALA A 8 16.24 -5.32 16.91
CA ALA A 8 17.15 -4.43 16.20
C ALA A 8 17.00 -2.97 16.66
N ALA A 9 15.77 -2.50 16.88
CA ALA A 9 15.52 -1.16 17.40
C ALA A 9 16.14 -0.93 18.79
N ALA A 10 16.08 -1.93 19.69
CA ALA A 10 16.70 -1.84 21.01
C ALA A 10 18.23 -1.75 20.91
N ARG A 11 18.84 -2.62 20.09
CA ARG A 11 20.30 -2.59 19.85
C ARG A 11 20.78 -1.30 19.19
N ILE A 12 20.00 -0.73 18.28
CA ILE A 12 20.34 0.56 17.67
C ILE A 12 20.27 1.67 18.72
N ARG A 13 19.29 1.64 19.64
CA ARG A 13 19.19 2.64 20.71
C ARG A 13 20.34 2.59 21.72
N GLU A 14 20.97 1.44 21.91
CA GLU A 14 22.18 1.34 22.76
C GLU A 14 23.34 2.19 22.23
N VAL A 15 23.44 2.35 20.90
CA VAL A 15 24.49 3.15 20.24
C VAL A 15 24.01 4.53 19.78
N ALA A 16 22.70 4.70 19.58
CA ALA A 16 22.07 5.95 19.14
C ALA A 16 20.79 6.20 19.96
N PRO A 17 20.90 6.81 21.17
CA PRO A 17 19.77 6.96 22.10
C PRO A 17 18.60 7.76 21.52
N GLU A 18 18.90 8.75 20.67
CA GLU A 18 17.93 9.60 19.99
C GLU A 18 17.18 8.90 18.83
N MET A 19 17.47 7.62 18.58
CA MET A 19 16.85 6.88 17.48
C MET A 19 15.34 6.73 17.71
N GLN A 20 14.60 7.33 16.80
CA GLN A 20 13.17 7.13 16.66
C GLN A 20 12.88 5.95 15.74
N TRP A 21 11.86 5.19 16.09
CA TRP A 21 11.44 4.04 15.32
C TRP A 21 9.94 4.13 15.04
N THR A 22 9.56 3.86 13.79
CA THR A 22 8.17 3.87 13.34
C THR A 22 7.84 2.54 12.66
N HIS A 23 6.60 2.08 12.80
CA HIS A 23 6.12 0.95 12.01
C HIS A 23 5.97 1.39 10.54
N CYS A 24 6.39 0.53 9.61
CA CYS A 24 6.13 0.72 8.17
C CYS A 24 4.62 0.89 7.92
N SER A 25 4.23 1.91 7.15
CA SER A 25 2.82 2.20 6.87
C SER A 25 2.13 1.05 6.14
N ILE A 26 2.85 0.35 5.25
CA ILE A 26 2.33 -0.83 4.54
C ILE A 26 2.03 -1.97 5.51
N HIS A 27 2.88 -2.14 6.52
CA HIS A 27 2.64 -3.16 7.54
C HIS A 27 1.45 -2.79 8.42
N ARG A 28 1.33 -1.52 8.83
CA ARG A 28 0.16 -1.03 9.60
C ARG A 28 -1.14 -1.20 8.81
N GLU A 29 -1.10 -0.89 7.51
CA GLU A 29 -2.23 -1.07 6.60
C GLU A 29 -2.61 -2.55 6.47
N ALA A 30 -1.64 -3.45 6.28
CA ALA A 30 -1.89 -4.90 6.26
C ALA A 30 -2.50 -5.42 7.57
N LEU A 31 -2.13 -4.85 8.72
CA LEU A 31 -2.71 -5.20 10.01
C LEU A 31 -4.14 -4.65 10.16
N ALA A 32 -4.41 -3.43 9.67
CA ALA A 32 -5.72 -2.79 9.73
C ALA A 32 -6.79 -3.50 8.90
N VAL A 33 -6.39 -4.20 7.83
CA VAL A 33 -7.31 -4.95 6.95
C VAL A 33 -7.56 -6.37 7.48
N LYS A 34 -6.78 -6.85 8.46
CA LYS A 34 -6.76 -8.27 8.81
C LYS A 34 -8.02 -8.76 9.54
N LYS A 35 -8.72 -7.91 10.32
CA LYS A 35 -10.00 -8.33 10.89
C LYS A 35 -11.11 -8.12 9.87
N MET A 36 -11.74 -9.21 9.50
CA MET A 36 -12.89 -9.28 8.60
C MET A 36 -13.97 -10.13 9.30
N PRO A 37 -15.27 -9.81 9.13
CA PRO A 37 -16.37 -10.66 9.58
C PRO A 37 -16.22 -12.10 9.06
N ASP A 38 -16.55 -13.08 9.90
CA ASP A 38 -16.40 -14.50 9.56
C ASP A 38 -17.22 -14.90 8.32
N ASP A 39 -18.41 -14.32 8.16
CA ASP A 39 -19.27 -14.48 6.97
C ASP A 39 -18.52 -14.18 5.68
N LEU A 40 -17.74 -13.08 5.67
CA LEU A 40 -16.95 -12.66 4.51
C LEU A 40 -15.64 -13.46 4.37
N LYS A 41 -15.10 -13.96 5.48
CA LYS A 41 -13.84 -14.70 5.50
C LYS A 41 -13.99 -16.12 4.97
N SER A 42 -15.11 -16.77 5.27
CA SER A 42 -15.43 -18.15 4.85
C SER A 42 -15.30 -18.34 3.33
N VAL A 43 -15.42 -17.24 2.59
CA VAL A 43 -15.54 -17.27 1.15
C VAL A 43 -14.21 -17.46 0.39
N LEU A 44 -13.08 -17.15 1.03
CA LEU A 44 -11.81 -16.98 0.32
C LEU A 44 -11.02 -18.26 0.01
N ASP A 45 -11.18 -19.31 0.81
CA ASP A 45 -10.10 -20.31 0.96
C ASP A 45 -10.35 -21.67 0.31
N SER A 46 -11.58 -22.03 -0.08
CA SER A 46 -11.90 -23.41 -0.48
C SER A 46 -11.76 -23.67 -1.99
N ALA A 47 -12.39 -22.88 -2.85
CA ALA A 47 -12.44 -23.14 -4.30
C ALA A 47 -11.08 -22.96 -5.01
N VAL A 48 -10.37 -21.86 -4.72
CA VAL A 48 -9.08 -21.56 -5.35
C VAL A 48 -8.05 -22.65 -5.02
N ASN A 49 -8.03 -23.10 -3.77
CA ASN A 49 -7.10 -24.14 -3.33
C ASN A 49 -7.39 -25.47 -4.02
N PHE A 50 -8.65 -25.87 -4.21
CA PHE A 50 -8.98 -27.11 -4.92
C PHE A 50 -8.50 -27.11 -6.38
N ILE A 51 -8.76 -26.02 -7.12
CA ILE A 51 -8.35 -25.90 -8.52
C ILE A 51 -6.82 -25.86 -8.65
N LYS A 52 -6.15 -25.13 -7.75
CA LYS A 52 -4.68 -24.93 -7.84
C LYS A 52 -3.87 -26.04 -7.17
N ALA A 53 -4.46 -26.86 -6.30
CA ALA A 53 -3.76 -27.95 -5.61
C ALA A 53 -3.24 -29.03 -6.57
N ARG A 54 -3.87 -29.22 -7.72
CA ARG A 54 -3.48 -30.23 -8.71
C ARG A 54 -3.12 -29.58 -10.05
N PRO A 55 -1.92 -29.82 -10.61
CA PRO A 55 -1.54 -29.29 -11.93
C PRO A 55 -2.48 -29.70 -13.06
N MET A 56 -3.14 -30.87 -12.94
CA MET A 56 -4.16 -31.30 -13.89
C MET A 56 -5.40 -30.40 -13.82
N ASN A 57 -5.93 -30.12 -12.63
CA ASN A 57 -7.08 -29.25 -12.45
C ASN A 57 -6.79 -27.85 -13.00
N ALA A 58 -5.60 -27.30 -12.72
CA ALA A 58 -5.19 -26.01 -13.25
C ALA A 58 -5.13 -25.97 -14.80
N ARG A 59 -4.71 -27.07 -15.45
CA ARG A 59 -4.69 -27.18 -16.92
C ARG A 59 -6.10 -27.32 -17.50
N LEU A 60 -6.95 -28.15 -16.90
CA LEU A 60 -8.33 -28.33 -17.35
C LEU A 60 -9.14 -27.04 -17.18
N PHE A 61 -8.96 -26.35 -16.05
CA PHE A 61 -9.57 -25.05 -15.81
C PHE A 61 -9.13 -23.99 -16.83
N HIS A 62 -7.85 -24.00 -17.23
CA HIS A 62 -7.37 -23.09 -18.28
C HIS A 62 -8.07 -23.33 -19.62
N VAL A 63 -8.20 -24.58 -20.04
CA VAL A 63 -8.91 -24.94 -21.29
C VAL A 63 -10.37 -24.49 -21.21
N LEU A 64 -11.04 -24.72 -20.08
CA LEU A 64 -12.41 -24.27 -19.87
C LEU A 64 -12.54 -22.74 -20.01
N CYS A 65 -11.63 -21.97 -19.41
CA CYS A 65 -11.64 -20.50 -19.54
C CYS A 65 -11.45 -20.05 -21.00
N GLU A 66 -10.57 -20.71 -21.76
CA GLU A 66 -10.37 -20.39 -23.19
C GLU A 66 -11.64 -20.68 -24.01
N GLU A 67 -12.30 -21.81 -23.74
CA GLU A 67 -13.54 -22.20 -24.40
C GLU A 67 -14.71 -21.25 -24.07
N MET A 68 -14.75 -20.72 -22.85
CA MET A 68 -15.74 -19.73 -22.42
C MET A 68 -15.42 -18.30 -22.87
N GLY A 69 -14.26 -18.07 -23.50
CA GLY A 69 -13.85 -16.75 -23.99
C GLY A 69 -13.47 -15.77 -22.87
N SER A 70 -13.05 -16.27 -21.72
CA SER A 70 -12.69 -15.46 -20.55
C SER A 70 -11.42 -14.63 -20.82
N GLU A 71 -11.39 -13.38 -20.35
CA GLU A 71 -10.20 -12.52 -20.46
C GLU A 71 -9.00 -13.12 -19.69
N HIS A 72 -9.28 -13.77 -18.56
CA HIS A 72 -8.29 -14.43 -17.74
C HIS A 72 -8.48 -15.94 -17.75
N VAL A 73 -7.40 -16.68 -17.97
CA VAL A 73 -7.43 -18.15 -18.13
C VAL A 73 -6.83 -18.91 -16.93
N GLN A 74 -6.61 -18.21 -15.82
CA GLN A 74 -6.05 -18.81 -14.62
C GLN A 74 -6.43 -18.08 -13.34
N LEU A 75 -6.66 -18.87 -12.27
CA LEU A 75 -6.73 -18.37 -10.91
C LEU A 75 -5.34 -18.06 -10.34
N LEU A 76 -5.30 -17.05 -9.49
CA LEU A 76 -4.10 -16.63 -8.76
C LEU A 76 -4.02 -17.37 -7.42
N LEU A 77 -2.82 -17.78 -7.03
CA LEU A 77 -2.54 -18.23 -5.66
C LEU A 77 -2.12 -17.03 -4.83
N HIS A 78 -2.63 -16.93 -3.61
CA HIS A 78 -2.07 -16.02 -2.63
C HIS A 78 -1.17 -16.79 -1.65
N THR A 79 -0.19 -16.08 -1.10
CA THR A 79 0.51 -16.50 0.11
C THR A 79 0.12 -15.49 1.19
N GLU A 80 -0.14 -15.94 2.42
CA GLU A 80 -0.57 -15.05 3.51
C GLU A 80 0.35 -13.84 3.73
N VAL A 81 1.62 -13.96 3.31
CA VAL A 81 2.67 -12.98 3.54
C VAL A 81 2.47 -11.67 2.76
N ARG A 82 1.75 -11.68 1.62
CA ARG A 82 1.53 -10.48 0.80
C ARG A 82 0.05 -10.23 0.62
N TRP A 83 -0.54 -9.48 1.53
CA TRP A 83 -1.97 -9.17 1.52
C TRP A 83 -2.46 -8.58 0.19
N LEU A 84 -1.63 -7.80 -0.54
CA LEU A 84 -1.91 -7.31 -1.90
C LEU A 84 -2.35 -8.42 -2.87
N SER A 85 -1.78 -9.62 -2.72
CA SER A 85 -2.14 -10.77 -3.55
C SER A 85 -3.56 -11.25 -3.26
N ARG A 86 -4.06 -11.11 -2.03
CA ARG A 86 -5.41 -11.51 -1.65
C ARG A 86 -6.46 -10.72 -2.41
N GLY A 87 -6.27 -9.41 -2.57
CA GLY A 87 -7.18 -8.59 -3.38
C GLY A 87 -7.20 -8.99 -4.84
N LYS A 88 -6.03 -9.30 -5.42
CA LYS A 88 -5.98 -9.80 -6.81
C LYS A 88 -6.62 -11.19 -6.96
N VAL A 89 -6.47 -12.07 -5.97
CA VAL A 89 -7.13 -13.38 -5.96
C VAL A 89 -8.64 -13.20 -5.91
N LEU A 90 -9.16 -12.33 -5.05
CA LEU A 90 -10.59 -12.05 -4.95
C LEU A 90 -11.17 -11.53 -6.26
N SER A 91 -10.53 -10.53 -6.87
CA SER A 91 -10.98 -10.00 -8.15
C SER A 91 -10.95 -11.06 -9.24
N ARG A 92 -9.87 -11.86 -9.31
CA ARG A 92 -9.79 -12.94 -10.30
C ARG A 92 -10.81 -14.05 -10.08
N LEU A 93 -11.05 -14.42 -8.82
CA LEU A 93 -12.05 -15.43 -8.47
C LEU A 93 -13.45 -14.95 -8.86
N PHE A 94 -13.75 -13.68 -8.60
CA PHE A 94 -15.03 -13.10 -8.96
C PHE A 94 -15.18 -12.95 -10.48
N GLU A 95 -14.16 -12.51 -11.19
CA GLU A 95 -14.17 -12.45 -12.67
C GLU A 95 -14.45 -13.83 -13.29
N LEU A 96 -13.88 -14.89 -12.72
CA LEU A 96 -14.00 -16.26 -13.23
C LEU A 96 -15.05 -17.11 -12.51
N HIS A 97 -16.02 -16.49 -11.83
CA HIS A 97 -16.94 -17.25 -10.97
C HIS A 97 -17.79 -18.26 -11.76
N LYS A 98 -18.15 -17.96 -13.02
CA LYS A 98 -18.94 -18.86 -13.88
C LYS A 98 -18.12 -20.05 -14.37
N GLU A 99 -16.87 -19.81 -14.76
CA GLU A 99 -15.91 -20.83 -15.15
C GLU A 99 -15.59 -21.73 -13.95
N VAL A 100 -15.40 -21.13 -12.77
CA VAL A 100 -15.16 -21.87 -11.52
C VAL A 100 -16.37 -22.72 -11.17
N GLN A 101 -17.59 -22.19 -11.28
CA GLN A 101 -18.82 -22.95 -11.07
C GLN A 101 -18.88 -24.17 -11.98
N MET A 102 -18.76 -23.98 -13.30
CA MET A 102 -18.82 -25.07 -14.28
C MET A 102 -17.74 -26.13 -13.99
N PHE A 103 -16.52 -25.70 -13.70
CA PHE A 103 -15.43 -26.62 -13.36
C PHE A 103 -15.71 -27.45 -12.09
N LEU A 104 -16.30 -26.83 -11.06
CA LEU A 104 -16.59 -27.51 -9.80
C LEU A 104 -17.78 -28.48 -9.93
N GLN A 105 -18.78 -28.13 -10.75
CA GLN A 105 -19.90 -29.03 -11.08
C GLN A 105 -19.41 -30.27 -11.81
N ASP A 106 -18.55 -30.11 -12.83
CA ASP A 106 -17.97 -31.24 -13.58
C ASP A 106 -17.10 -32.16 -12.70
N THR A 107 -16.54 -31.63 -11.62
CA THR A 107 -15.70 -32.39 -10.68
C THR A 107 -16.45 -32.94 -9.46
N ASN A 108 -17.78 -32.72 -9.36
CA ASN A 108 -18.61 -33.07 -8.20
C ASN A 108 -18.02 -32.57 -6.87
N PHE A 109 -17.46 -31.36 -6.87
CA PHE A 109 -16.88 -30.78 -5.65
C PHE A 109 -17.99 -30.31 -4.71
N LEU A 110 -17.89 -30.64 -3.42
CA LEU A 110 -18.93 -30.42 -2.38
C LEU A 110 -19.41 -28.97 -2.23
N LEU A 111 -18.70 -28.00 -2.81
CA LEU A 111 -18.99 -26.57 -2.72
C LEU A 111 -19.26 -25.95 -4.10
N SER A 112 -19.65 -26.73 -5.11
CA SER A 112 -20.08 -26.18 -6.41
C SER A 112 -21.26 -25.22 -6.25
N ASP A 113 -22.18 -25.56 -5.36
CA ASP A 113 -23.49 -24.91 -5.25
C ASP A 113 -23.40 -23.49 -4.66
N ILE A 114 -22.29 -23.16 -3.97
CA ILE A 114 -22.08 -21.81 -3.43
C ILE A 114 -21.96 -20.75 -4.54
N PHE A 115 -21.62 -21.18 -5.76
CA PHE A 115 -21.55 -20.29 -6.92
C PHE A 115 -22.92 -20.07 -7.58
N GLU A 116 -23.97 -20.72 -7.10
CA GLU A 116 -25.37 -20.40 -7.44
C GLU A 116 -26.00 -19.43 -6.41
N ASP A 117 -25.40 -19.33 -5.23
CA ASP A 117 -25.87 -18.46 -4.16
C ASP A 117 -25.57 -16.97 -4.48
N THR A 118 -26.63 -16.24 -4.83
CA THR A 118 -26.56 -14.82 -5.16
C THR A 118 -26.17 -13.94 -3.97
N VAL A 119 -26.48 -14.35 -2.74
CA VAL A 119 -26.05 -13.68 -1.51
C VAL A 119 -24.54 -13.80 -1.37
N TRP A 120 -24.02 -15.01 -1.57
CA TRP A 120 -22.58 -15.29 -1.53
C TRP A 120 -21.83 -14.54 -2.64
N LEU A 121 -22.34 -14.56 -3.87
CA LEU A 121 -21.73 -13.86 -5.01
C LEU A 121 -21.72 -12.35 -4.80
N SER A 122 -22.77 -11.78 -4.21
CA SER A 122 -22.81 -10.36 -3.85
C SER A 122 -21.74 -10.01 -2.82
N GLN A 123 -21.54 -10.86 -1.81
CA GLN A 123 -20.46 -10.69 -0.84
C GLN A 123 -19.07 -10.79 -1.51
N GLN A 124 -18.90 -11.67 -2.49
CA GLN A 124 -17.66 -11.76 -3.27
C GLN A 124 -17.38 -10.57 -4.15
N ALA A 125 -18.39 -10.07 -4.85
CA ALA A 125 -18.28 -8.87 -5.66
C ALA A 125 -17.81 -7.69 -4.79
N TYR A 126 -18.45 -7.51 -3.63
CA TYR A 126 -18.05 -6.51 -2.64
C TYR A 126 -16.60 -6.68 -2.16
N LEU A 127 -16.19 -7.91 -1.81
CA LEU A 127 -14.83 -8.18 -1.34
C LEU A 127 -13.79 -7.88 -2.44
N SER A 128 -14.08 -8.23 -3.69
CA SER A 128 -13.24 -7.84 -4.83
C SER A 128 -13.05 -6.31 -4.88
N ASP A 129 -14.14 -5.56 -4.81
CA ASP A 129 -14.10 -4.10 -4.93
C ASP A 129 -13.37 -3.42 -3.77
N ILE A 130 -13.67 -3.80 -2.52
CA ILE A 130 -13.04 -3.16 -1.36
C ILE A 130 -11.55 -3.49 -1.31
N PHE A 131 -11.14 -4.72 -1.64
CA PHE A 131 -9.73 -5.08 -1.69
C PHE A 131 -8.99 -4.42 -2.86
N SER A 132 -9.64 -4.22 -4.00
CA SER A 132 -9.08 -3.42 -5.11
C SER A 132 -8.77 -1.99 -4.66
N ARG A 133 -9.68 -1.37 -3.89
CA ARG A 133 -9.49 -0.03 -3.32
C ARG A 133 -8.35 0.02 -2.30
N LEU A 134 -8.27 -0.98 -1.42
CA LEU A 134 -7.16 -1.10 -0.45
C LEU A 134 -5.82 -1.34 -1.16
N ASN A 135 -5.81 -2.15 -2.23
CA ASN A 135 -4.62 -2.40 -3.05
C ASN A 135 -4.12 -1.10 -3.68
N MET A 136 -5.04 -0.28 -4.19
CA MET A 136 -4.71 1.03 -4.72
C MET A 136 -4.14 1.96 -3.64
N LEU A 137 -4.67 1.95 -2.42
CA LEU A 137 -4.09 2.70 -1.30
C LEU A 137 -2.65 2.23 -1.05
N ASN A 138 -2.44 0.93 -0.92
CA ASN A 138 -1.14 0.35 -0.66
C ASN A 138 -0.10 0.71 -1.73
N LEU A 139 -0.45 0.62 -3.02
CA LEU A 139 0.41 1.08 -4.12
C LEU A 139 0.72 2.59 -4.04
N ARG A 140 -0.24 3.41 -3.62
CA ARG A 140 -0.03 4.86 -3.43
C ARG A 140 0.82 5.18 -2.21
N LEU A 141 0.79 4.33 -1.18
CA LEU A 141 1.68 4.40 -0.03
C LEU A 141 3.09 3.97 -0.42
N GLN A 142 3.27 3.07 -1.40
CA GLN A 142 4.58 2.57 -1.84
C GLN A 142 5.38 3.50 -2.79
N ARG A 143 4.86 4.67 -3.15
CA ARG A 143 5.55 5.54 -4.13
C ARG A 143 6.88 6.09 -3.58
N LEU A 144 7.76 6.49 -4.50
CA LEU A 144 8.98 7.22 -4.18
C LEU A 144 8.65 8.55 -3.48
N SER A 145 9.48 8.92 -2.51
CA SER A 145 9.40 10.20 -1.77
C SER A 145 8.14 10.41 -0.92
N ILE A 146 7.43 9.33 -0.57
CA ILE A 146 6.31 9.38 0.39
C ILE A 146 6.87 9.73 1.76
N ASN A 147 6.43 10.86 2.30
CA ASN A 147 6.70 11.25 3.68
C ASN A 147 5.48 10.98 4.58
N VAL A 148 5.63 11.25 5.88
CA VAL A 148 4.58 11.04 6.89
C VAL A 148 3.27 11.81 6.58
N PHE A 149 3.38 12.98 5.97
CA PHE A 149 2.24 13.81 5.61
C PHE A 149 1.45 13.22 4.45
N ASP A 150 2.14 12.70 3.43
CA ASP A 150 1.51 12.00 2.31
C ASP A 150 0.74 10.75 2.78
N VAL A 151 1.32 10.00 3.72
CA VAL A 151 0.64 8.84 4.32
C VAL A 151 -0.63 9.31 5.01
N GLN A 152 -0.52 10.31 5.88
CA GLN A 152 -1.66 10.81 6.64
C GLN A 152 -2.78 11.31 5.73
N ASP A 153 -2.46 12.05 4.67
CA ASP A 153 -3.46 12.57 3.73
C ASP A 153 -4.18 11.43 3.01
N LYS A 154 -3.45 10.39 2.62
CA LYS A 154 -4.02 9.19 1.97
C LYS A 154 -4.89 8.38 2.91
N ILE A 155 -4.47 8.20 4.16
CA ILE A 155 -5.27 7.51 5.17
C ILE A 155 -6.54 8.31 5.49
N ASN A 156 -6.44 9.62 5.71
CA ASN A 156 -7.59 10.48 5.94
C ASN A 156 -8.58 10.45 4.77
N ALA A 157 -8.07 10.43 3.53
CA ALA A 157 -8.89 10.28 2.35
C ALA A 157 -9.58 8.91 2.28
N LEU A 158 -8.91 7.82 2.69
CA LEU A 158 -9.54 6.51 2.81
C LEU A 158 -10.65 6.53 3.85
N LEU A 159 -10.39 7.04 5.06
CA LEU A 159 -11.37 7.07 6.15
C LEU A 159 -12.67 7.79 5.73
N LYS A 160 -12.55 8.96 5.09
CA LYS A 160 -13.70 9.70 4.54
C LYS A 160 -14.43 8.94 3.43
N LYS A 161 -13.69 8.21 2.59
CA LYS A 161 -14.31 7.35 1.56
C LYS A 161 -15.08 6.19 2.17
N LEU A 162 -14.53 5.52 3.19
CA LEU A 162 -15.22 4.44 3.88
C LEU A 162 -16.52 4.91 4.54
N GLU A 163 -16.51 6.11 5.14
CA GLU A 163 -17.72 6.76 5.65
C GLU A 163 -18.75 7.06 4.56
N LEU A 164 -18.32 7.61 3.41
CA LEU A 164 -19.21 7.82 2.27
C LEU A 164 -19.80 6.50 1.75
N PHE A 165 -18.99 5.44 1.66
CA PHE A 165 -19.45 4.13 1.18
C PHE A 165 -20.46 3.50 2.14
N GLU A 166 -20.25 3.66 3.44
CA GLU A 166 -21.20 3.22 4.46
C GLU A 166 -22.57 3.89 4.28
N ILE A 167 -22.58 5.21 4.09
CA ILE A 167 -23.80 6.00 3.86
C ILE A 167 -24.52 5.50 2.59
N LYS A 168 -23.79 5.36 1.48
CA LYS A 168 -24.36 4.91 0.20
C LYS A 168 -24.97 3.52 0.30
N VAL A 169 -24.26 2.55 0.89
CA VAL A 169 -24.77 1.17 1.04
C VAL A 169 -26.03 1.14 1.91
N LYS A 170 -26.08 1.93 2.98
CA LYS A 170 -27.28 2.04 3.84
C LYS A 170 -28.50 2.58 3.07
N THR A 171 -28.29 3.43 2.08
CA THR A 171 -29.36 3.93 1.18
C THR A 171 -29.64 3.01 0.00
N GLY A 172 -28.97 1.85 -0.10
CA GLY A 172 -29.10 0.90 -1.22
C GLY A 172 -28.29 1.27 -2.47
N ASP A 173 -27.50 2.34 -2.41
CA ASP A 173 -26.61 2.77 -3.48
C ASP A 173 -25.29 1.99 -3.39
N VAL A 174 -25.05 1.11 -4.37
CA VAL A 174 -23.84 0.30 -4.46
C VAL A 174 -22.83 0.83 -5.48
N SER A 175 -23.01 2.06 -6.00
CA SER A 175 -22.16 2.63 -7.07
C SER A 175 -20.68 2.79 -6.68
N ALA A 176 -20.37 2.65 -5.39
CA ALA A 176 -19.00 2.60 -4.88
C ALA A 176 -18.32 1.24 -5.13
N PHE A 177 -19.04 0.24 -5.61
CA PHE A 177 -18.60 -1.14 -5.76
C PHE A 177 -18.97 -1.63 -7.18
N PRO A 178 -18.16 -1.31 -8.21
CA PRO A 178 -18.49 -1.61 -9.60
C PRO A 178 -18.73 -3.09 -9.90
N ALA A 179 -17.97 -4.01 -9.29
CA ALA A 179 -18.19 -5.44 -9.48
C ALA A 179 -19.54 -5.87 -8.89
N LEU A 180 -19.88 -5.35 -7.71
CA LEU A 180 -21.18 -5.61 -7.09
C LEU A 180 -22.33 -4.97 -7.89
N GLU A 181 -22.15 -3.75 -8.35
CA GLU A 181 -23.15 -3.03 -9.15
C GLU A 181 -23.43 -3.74 -10.48
N SER A 182 -22.39 -4.16 -11.20
CA SER A 182 -22.52 -4.97 -12.42
C SER A 182 -23.23 -6.28 -12.12
N PHE A 183 -22.81 -7.00 -11.07
CA PHE A 183 -23.41 -8.28 -10.70
C PHE A 183 -24.91 -8.18 -10.43
N LEU A 184 -25.33 -7.19 -9.64
CA LEU A 184 -26.74 -7.00 -9.34
C LEU A 184 -27.53 -6.61 -10.59
N SER A 185 -26.96 -5.76 -11.44
CA SER A 185 -27.61 -5.32 -12.69
C SER A 185 -27.76 -6.47 -13.69
N ASP A 186 -26.69 -7.23 -13.91
CA ASP A 186 -26.62 -8.34 -14.89
C ASP A 186 -27.54 -9.52 -14.52
N ASN A 187 -27.89 -9.65 -13.24
CA ASN A 187 -28.77 -10.71 -12.73
C ASN A 187 -30.16 -10.18 -12.31
N GLU A 188 -30.47 -8.90 -12.56
CA GLU A 188 -31.74 -8.26 -12.17
C GLU A 188 -32.07 -8.37 -10.67
N LEU A 189 -31.04 -8.27 -9.82
CA LEU A 189 -31.13 -8.42 -8.38
C LEU A 189 -31.11 -7.08 -7.64
N THR A 190 -31.64 -7.10 -6.41
CA THR A 190 -31.41 -6.04 -5.42
C THR A 190 -30.52 -6.58 -4.30
N LEU A 191 -29.78 -5.68 -3.64
CA LEU A 191 -28.90 -6.07 -2.55
C LEU A 191 -29.72 -6.55 -1.35
N ASP A 192 -29.54 -7.82 -0.99
CA ASP A 192 -30.12 -8.43 0.21
C ASP A 192 -29.83 -7.58 1.47
N ASP A 193 -30.83 -7.46 2.35
CA ASP A 193 -30.71 -6.62 3.55
C ASP A 193 -29.69 -7.15 4.57
N GLY A 194 -29.52 -8.47 4.64
CA GLY A 194 -28.46 -9.10 5.43
C GLY A 194 -27.08 -8.75 4.89
N VAL A 195 -26.87 -8.87 3.58
CA VAL A 195 -25.62 -8.48 2.90
C VAL A 195 -25.34 -6.99 3.08
N LYS A 196 -26.36 -6.13 2.90
CA LYS A 196 -26.26 -4.68 3.11
C LYS A 196 -25.79 -4.34 4.52
N LYS A 197 -26.36 -4.99 5.54
CA LYS A 197 -25.95 -4.81 6.94
C LYS A 197 -24.52 -5.28 7.17
N ASN A 198 -24.13 -6.42 6.60
CA ASN A 198 -22.77 -6.97 6.72
C ASN A 198 -21.72 -6.06 6.05
N ILE A 199 -22.01 -5.53 4.87
CA ILE A 199 -21.13 -4.57 4.18
C ILE A 199 -20.97 -3.30 5.03
N ALA A 200 -22.08 -2.73 5.52
CA ALA A 200 -22.03 -1.54 6.35
C ALA A 200 -21.21 -1.77 7.64
N ALA A 201 -21.43 -2.90 8.32
CA ALA A 201 -20.67 -3.26 9.52
C ALA A 201 -19.17 -3.45 9.23
N HIS A 202 -18.83 -4.08 8.10
CA HIS A 202 -17.43 -4.24 7.68
C HIS A 202 -16.76 -2.89 7.41
N LEU A 203 -17.44 -1.95 6.73
CA LEU A 203 -16.90 -0.62 6.46
C LEU A 203 -16.64 0.19 7.73
N VAL A 204 -17.53 0.10 8.73
CA VAL A 204 -17.34 0.71 10.05
C VAL A 204 -16.12 0.12 10.75
N SER A 205 -16.07 -1.21 10.85
CA SER A 205 -14.94 -1.93 11.47
C SER A 205 -13.61 -1.61 10.78
N LEU A 206 -13.60 -1.52 9.45
CA LEU A 206 -12.41 -1.16 8.69
C LEU A 206 -11.97 0.27 9.02
N ARG A 207 -12.90 1.23 9.11
CA ARG A 207 -12.61 2.62 9.47
C ARG A 207 -12.03 2.72 10.89
N GLU A 208 -12.58 1.99 11.85
CA GLU A 208 -12.06 1.91 13.22
C GLU A 208 -10.65 1.34 13.25
N GLN A 209 -10.42 0.20 12.58
CA GLN A 209 -9.10 -0.41 12.50
C GLN A 209 -8.07 0.53 11.87
N PHE A 210 -8.40 1.21 10.78
CA PHE A 210 -7.49 2.19 10.18
C PHE A 210 -7.22 3.36 11.13
N SER A 211 -8.20 3.80 11.93
CA SER A 211 -8.00 4.86 12.91
C SER A 211 -7.07 4.42 14.07
N ASP A 212 -7.22 3.19 14.55
CA ASP A 212 -6.35 2.61 15.59
C ASP A 212 -4.92 2.42 15.09
N TYR A 213 -4.78 1.85 13.88
CA TYR A 213 -3.48 1.64 13.28
C TYR A 213 -2.87 2.91 12.70
N PHE A 214 -3.60 3.99 12.51
CA PHE A 214 -3.07 5.28 12.06
C PHE A 214 -3.69 6.42 12.89
N PRO A 215 -3.33 6.51 14.18
CA PRO A 215 -3.87 7.54 15.04
C PRO A 215 -3.46 8.90 14.50
N VAL A 216 -4.36 9.88 14.63
CA VAL A 216 -4.06 11.28 14.33
C VAL A 216 -2.98 11.74 15.31
N THR A 217 -1.72 11.62 14.92
CA THR A 217 -0.60 12.02 15.77
C THR A 217 -0.59 13.53 15.91
N HIS A 218 -0.43 14.05 17.13
CA HIS A 218 -0.24 15.49 17.41
C HIS A 218 0.85 16.14 16.54
N ILE A 219 1.83 15.34 16.10
CA ILE A 219 2.88 15.72 15.14
C ILE A 219 2.28 16.40 13.90
N ALA A 220 1.18 15.91 13.37
CA ALA A 220 0.57 16.47 12.16
C ALA A 220 0.11 17.93 12.30
N LYS A 221 -0.42 18.30 13.47
CA LYS A 221 -0.86 19.67 13.75
C LYS A 221 0.31 20.56 14.17
N ALA A 222 1.15 20.09 15.09
CA ALA A 222 2.29 20.86 15.59
C ALA A 222 3.38 21.09 14.53
N SER A 223 3.38 20.29 13.47
CA SER A 223 4.36 20.33 12.38
C SER A 223 3.77 20.76 11.05
N SER A 224 2.61 21.44 11.06
CA SER A 224 1.97 21.99 9.86
C SER A 224 2.88 22.95 9.09
N TRP A 225 3.73 23.70 9.81
CA TRP A 225 4.74 24.59 9.23
C TRP A 225 5.74 23.88 8.33
N ILE A 226 5.99 22.58 8.54
CA ILE A 226 6.87 21.80 7.65
C ILE A 226 6.22 21.64 6.28
N ARG A 227 4.90 21.41 6.22
CA ARG A 227 4.16 21.18 4.97
C ARG A 227 4.13 22.42 4.10
N ASN A 228 3.95 23.58 4.73
CA ASN A 228 3.90 24.86 4.02
C ASN A 228 4.46 25.98 4.91
N PRO A 229 5.78 26.19 4.87
CA PRO A 229 6.42 27.19 5.71
C PRO A 229 6.17 28.64 5.23
N PHE A 230 5.39 28.84 4.15
CA PHE A 230 5.03 30.17 3.62
C PHE A 230 3.56 30.52 3.85
N SER A 231 2.81 29.68 4.56
CA SER A 231 1.40 29.94 4.91
C SER A 231 1.23 29.78 6.41
N ILE A 232 1.97 30.62 7.14
CA ILE A 232 1.99 30.57 8.59
C ILE A 232 1.08 31.66 9.13
N ASP A 233 0.20 31.25 10.03
CA ASP A 233 -0.63 32.15 10.82
C ASP A 233 0.08 32.34 12.17
N THR A 234 0.58 33.54 12.44
CA THR A 234 1.40 33.86 13.64
C THR A 234 0.76 33.39 14.96
N PRO A 235 -0.56 33.55 15.19
CA PRO A 235 -1.25 33.01 16.36
C PRO A 235 -1.20 31.49 16.46
N GLN A 236 -1.23 30.76 15.33
CA GLN A 236 -1.14 29.30 15.33
C GLN A 236 0.29 28.81 15.59
N MET A 237 1.29 29.60 15.19
CA MET A 237 2.71 29.29 15.42
C MET A 237 3.07 29.22 16.91
N ALA A 238 2.36 29.96 17.76
CA ALA A 238 2.54 29.91 19.21
C ALA A 238 2.27 28.51 19.80
N PHE A 239 1.51 27.67 19.10
CA PHE A 239 1.23 26.28 19.49
C PHE A 239 2.15 25.26 18.79
N ALA A 240 3.06 25.71 17.93
CA ALA A 240 4.10 24.85 17.39
C ALA A 240 5.13 24.55 18.47
N ASN A 241 5.68 23.33 18.47
CA ASN A 241 6.72 22.93 19.42
C ASN A 241 8.10 23.52 19.02
N LEU A 242 8.15 24.85 18.97
CA LEU A 242 9.29 25.67 18.56
C LEU A 242 9.61 26.67 19.67
N THR A 243 10.91 26.92 19.86
CA THR A 243 11.41 28.01 20.69
C THR A 243 11.18 29.36 20.01
N LEU A 244 11.27 30.46 20.75
CA LEU A 244 11.08 31.80 20.20
C LEU A 244 12.00 32.09 19.01
N GLY A 245 13.30 31.79 19.13
CA GLY A 245 14.24 32.02 18.03
C GLY A 245 13.94 31.20 16.79
N GLU A 246 13.42 29.98 16.95
CA GLU A 246 12.96 29.15 15.82
C GLU A 246 11.69 29.71 15.18
N GLN A 247 10.78 30.28 15.98
CA GLN A 247 9.59 30.97 15.47
C GLN A 247 9.99 32.20 14.67
N GLU A 248 10.94 33.01 15.16
CA GLU A 248 11.47 34.18 14.44
C GLU A 248 12.13 33.77 13.11
N SER A 249 13.01 32.76 13.13
CA SER A 249 13.61 32.20 11.91
C SER A 249 12.55 31.70 10.92
N LEU A 250 11.47 31.09 11.43
CA LEU A 250 10.40 30.56 10.60
C LEU A 250 9.57 31.71 9.99
N ILE A 251 9.38 32.82 10.71
CA ILE A 251 8.78 34.05 10.20
C ILE A 251 9.64 34.62 9.07
N GLU A 252 10.95 34.78 9.28
CA GLU A 252 11.87 35.27 8.25
C GLU A 252 11.83 34.42 6.98
N LEU A 253 11.91 33.10 7.13
CA LEU A 253 11.78 32.16 6.01
C LEU A 253 10.42 32.30 5.31
N SER A 254 9.33 32.44 6.07
CA SER A 254 7.96 32.54 5.51
C SER A 254 7.75 33.80 4.65
N CYS A 255 8.52 34.86 4.93
CA CYS A 255 8.50 36.12 4.19
C CYS A 255 9.45 36.15 2.98
N ASN A 256 10.28 35.12 2.78
CA ASN A 256 11.23 35.07 1.68
C ASN A 256 10.56 34.57 0.37
N GLU A 257 10.19 35.52 -0.50
CA GLU A 257 9.53 35.21 -1.78
C GLU A 257 10.42 34.45 -2.77
N THR A 258 11.74 34.61 -2.71
CA THR A 258 12.68 33.82 -3.53
C THR A 258 12.64 32.35 -3.12
N LEU A 259 12.69 32.07 -1.82
CA LEU A 259 12.56 30.71 -1.29
C LEU A 259 11.17 30.12 -1.57
N LYS A 260 10.10 30.92 -1.50
CA LYS A 260 8.74 30.51 -1.84
C LYS A 260 8.59 30.10 -3.30
N ALA A 261 9.21 30.84 -4.21
CA ALA A 261 9.25 30.48 -5.63
C ALA A 261 10.03 29.18 -5.87
N ALA A 262 11.13 28.95 -5.14
CA ALA A 262 11.91 27.72 -5.21
C ALA A 262 11.17 26.51 -4.61
N PHE A 263 10.44 26.70 -3.51
CA PHE A 263 9.65 25.68 -2.83
C PHE A 263 8.66 24.98 -3.77
N ARG A 264 7.99 25.74 -4.64
CA ARG A 264 7.02 25.20 -5.61
C ARG A 264 7.63 24.30 -6.67
N LYS A 265 8.96 24.30 -6.84
CA LYS A 265 9.67 23.59 -7.92
C LYS A 265 10.40 22.34 -7.46
N GLN A 266 10.30 21.96 -6.19
CA GLN A 266 11.06 20.84 -5.63
C GLN A 266 10.22 20.05 -4.62
N THR A 267 10.73 18.89 -4.21
CA THR A 267 10.03 18.10 -3.18
C THR A 267 10.18 18.76 -1.81
N LEU A 268 9.28 18.39 -0.88
CA LEU A 268 9.30 18.90 0.48
C LEU A 268 10.63 18.61 1.19
N LEU A 269 11.15 17.39 1.03
CA LEU A 269 12.42 16.98 1.61
C LEU A 269 13.59 17.75 1.00
N ASP A 270 13.64 17.89 -0.33
CA ASP A 270 14.71 18.64 -1.01
C ASP A 270 14.74 20.11 -0.59
N PHE A 271 13.56 20.70 -0.36
CA PHE A 271 13.47 22.06 0.17
C PHE A 271 14.14 22.16 1.53
N TRP A 272 13.73 21.33 2.48
CA TRP A 272 14.27 21.40 3.84
C TRP A 272 15.76 21.08 3.90
N ILE A 273 16.26 20.14 3.07
CA ILE A 273 17.71 19.88 2.95
C ILE A 273 18.47 21.13 2.50
N LYS A 274 17.97 21.85 1.49
CA LYS A 274 18.62 23.09 1.01
C LYS A 274 18.59 24.21 2.05
N GLN A 275 17.55 24.27 2.88
CA GLN A 275 17.43 25.28 3.94
C GLN A 275 18.40 25.05 5.10
N HIS A 276 19.12 23.92 5.15
CA HIS A 276 20.07 23.65 6.23
C HIS A 276 21.17 24.72 6.36
N ASN A 277 21.56 25.36 5.26
CA ASN A 277 22.62 26.38 5.28
C ASN A 277 22.18 27.68 5.96
N GLU A 278 20.95 28.12 5.74
CA GLU A 278 20.42 29.39 6.27
C GLU A 278 19.61 29.19 7.56
N TYR A 279 18.86 28.09 7.65
CA TYR A 279 17.94 27.77 8.76
C TYR A 279 18.22 26.36 9.32
N PRO A 280 19.44 26.10 9.86
CA PRO A 280 19.88 24.75 10.23
C PRO A 280 18.95 24.07 11.25
N VAL A 281 18.46 24.80 12.25
CA VAL A 281 17.64 24.23 13.32
C VAL A 281 16.24 23.82 12.81
N LEU A 282 15.61 24.68 12.01
CA LEU A 282 14.32 24.39 11.38
C LEU A 282 14.45 23.23 10.39
N SER A 283 15.52 23.27 9.58
CA SER A 283 15.85 22.20 8.64
C SER A 283 16.02 20.86 9.36
N ASP A 284 16.79 20.79 10.44
CA ASP A 284 17.00 19.54 11.19
C ASP A 284 15.69 19.00 11.77
N LYS A 285 14.84 19.85 12.37
CA LYS A 285 13.52 19.45 12.86
C LYS A 285 12.62 18.93 11.73
N ALA A 286 12.62 19.62 10.59
CA ALA A 286 11.82 19.24 9.44
C ALA A 286 12.28 17.89 8.86
N ILE A 287 13.59 17.74 8.66
CA ILE A 287 14.21 16.51 8.16
C ILE A 287 13.93 15.36 9.12
N ARG A 288 14.05 15.51 10.43
CA ARG A 288 13.73 14.44 11.40
C ARG A 288 12.30 13.91 11.28
N ILE A 289 11.35 14.74 10.84
CA ILE A 289 9.95 14.33 10.63
C ILE A 289 9.73 13.74 9.23
N LEU A 290 10.43 14.25 8.21
CA LEU A 290 10.27 13.83 6.82
C LEU A 290 11.09 12.59 6.44
N LEU A 291 12.22 12.39 7.11
CA LEU A 291 13.22 11.38 6.80
C LEU A 291 12.85 9.94 7.22
N PRO A 292 12.07 9.70 8.29
CA PRO A 292 11.59 8.35 8.58
C PRO A 292 10.91 7.74 7.35
N PHE A 293 11.44 6.61 6.89
CA PHE A 293 10.89 5.91 5.73
C PHE A 293 9.48 5.46 6.06
N ALA A 294 8.50 6.16 5.51
CA ALA A 294 7.10 5.83 5.67
C ALA A 294 6.77 4.43 5.10
N THR A 295 7.66 3.88 4.26
CA THR A 295 7.42 2.71 3.43
C THR A 295 8.67 1.83 3.40
N THR A 296 8.48 0.52 3.28
CA THR A 296 9.57 -0.44 3.03
C THR A 296 10.00 -0.47 1.56
N TYR A 297 9.52 0.44 0.70
CA TYR A 297 9.71 0.35 -0.75
C TYR A 297 11.18 0.21 -1.17
N LEU A 298 12.07 1.07 -0.68
CA LEU A 298 13.49 0.99 -1.02
C LEU A 298 14.13 -0.31 -0.49
N CYS A 299 13.70 -0.76 0.69
CA CYS A 299 14.12 -2.03 1.27
C CYS A 299 13.65 -3.22 0.42
N GLU A 300 12.37 -3.23 0.02
CA GLU A 300 11.76 -4.28 -0.82
C GLU A 300 12.30 -4.27 -2.25
N LYS A 301 12.58 -3.10 -2.82
CA LYS A 301 13.28 -2.95 -4.10
C LYS A 301 14.71 -3.51 -3.99
N GLY A 302 15.39 -3.25 -2.88
CA GLY A 302 16.69 -3.83 -2.54
C GLY A 302 16.65 -5.36 -2.48
N PHE A 303 15.75 -5.92 -1.67
CA PHE A 303 15.59 -7.37 -1.57
C PHE A 303 15.19 -8.02 -2.90
N SER A 304 14.26 -7.41 -3.65
CA SER A 304 13.85 -7.93 -4.96
C SER A 304 15.01 -7.93 -5.95
N SER A 305 15.81 -6.86 -5.96
CA SER A 305 17.03 -6.78 -6.79
C SER A 305 18.05 -7.82 -6.37
N LEU A 306 18.24 -8.01 -5.07
CA LEU A 306 19.17 -9.01 -4.52
C LEU A 306 18.77 -10.43 -4.90
N VAL A 307 17.47 -10.78 -4.84
CA VAL A 307 16.97 -12.11 -5.24
C VAL A 307 17.23 -12.37 -6.72
N VAL A 308 17.12 -11.36 -7.58
CA VAL A 308 17.45 -11.48 -9.01
C VAL A 308 18.97 -11.63 -9.23
N ILE A 309 19.79 -10.90 -8.48
CA ILE A 309 21.25 -10.93 -8.59
C ILE A 309 21.81 -12.27 -8.07
N LYS A 310 21.35 -12.70 -6.88
CA LYS A 310 21.79 -13.92 -6.21
C LYS A 310 20.82 -15.06 -6.47
N THR A 311 21.06 -15.76 -7.58
CA THR A 311 20.37 -17.02 -7.89
C THR A 311 21.07 -18.20 -7.22
N LYS A 312 20.44 -19.40 -7.27
CA LYS A 312 21.04 -20.65 -6.77
C LYS A 312 22.45 -20.91 -7.35
N TYR A 313 22.69 -20.51 -8.59
CA TYR A 313 23.97 -20.67 -9.29
C TYR A 313 24.94 -19.50 -9.10
N ARG A 314 24.50 -18.38 -8.51
CA ARG A 314 25.28 -17.15 -8.29
C ARG A 314 25.27 -16.71 -6.82
N SER A 315 25.12 -17.65 -5.90
CA SER A 315 24.98 -17.35 -4.46
C SER A 315 26.19 -16.63 -3.85
N LYS A 316 27.39 -16.90 -4.38
CA LYS A 316 28.66 -16.29 -3.95
C LYS A 316 29.00 -14.97 -4.65
N VAL A 317 28.19 -14.50 -5.60
CA VAL A 317 28.49 -13.23 -6.28
C VAL A 317 28.44 -12.09 -5.26
N ASP A 318 29.40 -11.18 -5.31
CA ASP A 318 29.26 -9.92 -4.58
C ASP A 318 28.15 -9.11 -5.26
N ALA A 319 27.05 -8.93 -4.54
CA ALA A 319 25.88 -8.27 -5.07
C ALA A 319 25.94 -6.75 -4.91
N GLU A 320 26.86 -6.22 -4.11
CA GLU A 320 26.90 -4.80 -3.76
C GLU A 320 27.00 -3.87 -4.99
N PRO A 321 27.91 -4.08 -5.96
CA PRO A 321 28.01 -3.20 -7.12
C PRO A 321 26.72 -3.19 -7.95
N ASN A 322 26.13 -4.37 -8.15
CA ASN A 322 24.91 -4.53 -8.94
C ASN A 322 23.69 -3.95 -8.21
N LEU A 323 23.63 -4.07 -6.89
CA LEU A 323 22.60 -3.47 -6.06
C LEU A 323 22.66 -1.94 -6.14
N ARG A 324 23.86 -1.34 -6.03
CA ARG A 324 24.03 0.11 -6.18
C ARG A 324 23.47 0.58 -7.52
N LEU A 325 23.82 -0.10 -8.61
CA LEU A 325 23.30 0.20 -9.96
C LEU A 325 21.78 0.00 -10.10
N LYS A 326 21.19 -1.01 -9.43
CA LYS A 326 19.74 -1.26 -9.49
C LYS A 326 18.90 -0.33 -8.62
N LEU A 327 19.48 0.21 -7.55
CA LEU A 327 18.76 1.05 -6.60
C LEU A 327 18.92 2.54 -6.88
N THR A 328 20.02 2.96 -7.51
CA THR A 328 20.23 4.35 -7.90
C THR A 328 19.24 4.81 -8.97
N SER A 329 18.92 6.11 -8.95
CA SER A 329 18.20 6.81 -10.01
C SER A 329 19.14 7.46 -11.04
N ILE A 330 20.45 7.34 -10.83
CA ILE A 330 21.47 7.83 -11.76
C ILE A 330 21.54 6.87 -12.94
N ASP A 331 21.28 7.35 -14.15
CA ASP A 331 21.56 6.58 -15.37
C ASP A 331 23.07 6.59 -15.63
N PRO A 332 23.76 5.44 -15.53
CA PRO A 332 25.16 5.37 -15.87
C PRO A 332 25.31 5.54 -17.39
N ASP A 333 26.26 6.37 -17.82
CA ASP A 333 26.66 6.44 -19.24
C ASP A 333 27.45 5.18 -19.61
N ILE A 334 26.72 4.10 -19.88
CA ILE A 334 27.29 2.80 -20.24
C ILE A 334 28.16 2.92 -21.49
N THR A 335 27.75 3.75 -22.45
CA THR A 335 28.50 3.97 -23.69
C THR A 335 29.86 4.61 -23.38
N GLY A 336 29.87 5.67 -22.59
CA GLY A 336 31.10 6.32 -22.12
C GLY A 336 32.00 5.36 -21.32
N LEU A 337 31.42 4.57 -20.42
CA LEU A 337 32.17 3.58 -19.63
C LEU A 337 32.76 2.45 -20.48
N CYS A 338 32.02 1.97 -21.49
CA CYS A 338 32.50 0.95 -22.43
C CYS A 338 33.64 1.48 -23.31
N LEU A 339 33.56 2.74 -23.77
CA LEU A 339 34.62 3.37 -24.56
C LEU A 339 35.92 3.55 -23.78
N GLN A 340 35.85 3.72 -22.46
CA GLN A 340 37.02 3.85 -21.58
C GLN A 340 37.66 2.51 -21.22
N ARG A 341 36.97 1.38 -21.43
CA ARG A 341 37.55 0.05 -21.22
C ARG A 341 38.18 -0.45 -22.52
N HIS A 342 39.50 -0.41 -22.59
CA HIS A 342 40.24 -1.17 -23.59
C HIS A 342 39.89 -2.65 -23.45
N ALA A 343 39.45 -3.26 -24.55
CA ALA A 343 39.27 -4.71 -24.61
C ALA A 343 40.60 -5.37 -24.24
N HIS A 344 40.62 -6.13 -23.16
CA HIS A 344 41.74 -7.04 -22.92
C HIS A 344 41.64 -8.14 -23.98
N PRO A 345 42.59 -8.24 -24.92
CA PRO A 345 42.63 -9.41 -25.78
C PRO A 345 42.86 -10.63 -24.88
N SER A 346 41.96 -11.60 -24.95
CA SER A 346 42.19 -12.91 -24.34
C SER A 346 43.46 -13.50 -24.95
N HIS A 347 44.42 -13.84 -24.10
CA HIS A 347 45.65 -14.55 -24.44
C HIS A 347 45.39 -15.98 -24.86
#